data_AF-B3SE50-F1
#
_entry.id   AF-B3SE50-F1
#
_cell.length_a   1.000
_cell.length_b   1.000
_cell.length_c   1.000
_cell.angle_alpha   90.00
_cell.angle_beta   90.00
_cell.angle_gamma   90.00
#
_symmetry.space_group_name_H-M   'P 1'
#
loop_
_entity.id
_entity.type
_entity.pdbx_description
1 polymer ?
#
loop_
_entity_poly.entity_id
_entity_poly.type
_entity_poly.pdbx_seq_one_letter_code
_entity_poly.pdbx_strand_id
1 'polypeptide(L)'
;MNGNKPIWTRSPKDVEETDYDEFYKQFSKDTESPLTKTHFVAEGEVTFRSILFVPQKAPYNFYQEFGKHLDNIKLYVRRVFITDDFQDMMPRYLSFIRGVVDSDDLPLNVSRETLQQHKLLKVIKKKLVRKALDMIKKMNPVDFDKFWKEFGTSLKLGIMEDSSNRTRIAKLLRFFSSYTRDDETTTLSEYIERMKDKQEHIYFIGAQSRQEAEASPFVERLRQKNYEVLYLTEAVDEYALQV
;
A
#
# COMPACT_ATOMS: atom_id res chain seq x y z
N MET A 1 -11.36 5.38 35.65
CA MET A 1 -11.74 5.02 34.27
C MET A 1 -11.74 6.30 33.46
N ASN A 2 -10.65 6.61 32.76
CA ASN A 2 -10.52 7.91 32.08
C ASN A 2 -11.44 7.94 30.85
N GLY A 3 -12.40 8.86 30.87
CA GLY A 3 -13.42 9.10 29.85
C GLY A 3 -12.88 9.72 28.56
N ASN A 4 -11.77 9.18 28.02
CA ASN A 4 -11.26 9.61 26.73
C ASN A 4 -11.99 8.84 25.63
N LYS A 5 -12.70 9.57 24.76
CA LYS A 5 -13.35 9.02 23.57
C LYS A 5 -12.29 8.31 22.70
N PRO A 6 -12.62 7.19 22.03
CA PRO A 6 -11.68 6.51 21.15
C PRO A 6 -11.10 7.47 20.11
N ILE A 7 -9.80 7.34 19.83
CA ILE A 7 -9.05 8.30 19.00
C ILE A 7 -9.66 8.49 17.59
N TRP A 8 -10.17 7.42 16.98
CA TRP A 8 -10.84 7.46 15.66
C TRP A 8 -12.20 8.18 15.67
N THR A 9 -12.71 8.57 16.84
CA THR A 9 -13.95 9.35 16.98
C THR A 9 -13.69 10.84 17.20
N ARG A 10 -12.44 11.24 17.45
CA ARG A 10 -12.01 12.63 17.56
C ARG A 10 -11.81 13.23 16.16
N SER A 11 -11.91 14.56 16.04
CA SER A 11 -11.51 15.25 14.81
C SER A 11 -10.02 15.01 14.56
N PRO A 12 -9.57 14.65 13.34
CA PRO A 12 -8.15 14.43 13.06
C PRO A 12 -7.24 15.62 13.40
N LYS A 13 -7.79 16.84 13.41
CA LYS A 13 -7.08 18.08 13.75
C LYS A 13 -6.82 18.24 15.26
N ASP A 14 -7.59 17.53 16.08
CA ASP A 14 -7.54 17.63 17.54
C ASP A 14 -6.80 16.44 18.16
N VAL A 15 -6.09 15.65 17.34
CA VAL A 15 -5.37 14.45 17.74
C VAL A 15 -3.88 14.69 17.49
N GLU A 16 -3.10 14.63 18.56
CA GLU A 16 -1.65 14.79 18.51
C GLU A 16 -0.99 13.57 17.86
N GLU A 17 0.19 13.76 17.26
CA GLU A 17 0.98 12.67 16.68
C GLU A 17 1.33 11.58 17.71
N THR A 18 1.60 11.98 18.95
CA THR A 18 1.88 11.05 20.06
C THR A 18 0.69 10.15 20.37
N ASP A 19 -0.54 10.66 20.27
CA ASP A 19 -1.76 9.86 20.48
C ASP A 19 -1.88 8.78 19.39
N TYR A 20 -1.55 9.10 18.14
CA TYR A 20 -1.54 8.13 17.05
C TYR A 20 -0.47 7.05 17.25
N ASP A 21 0.73 7.45 17.65
CA ASP A 21 1.84 6.54 17.92
C ASP A 21 1.54 5.57 19.07
N GLU A 22 1.01 6.08 20.18
CA GLU A 22 0.59 5.28 21.32
C GLU A 22 -0.54 4.32 20.93
N PHE A 23 -1.54 4.82 20.20
CA PHE A 23 -2.62 3.97 19.70
C PHE A 23 -2.10 2.88 18.78
N TYR A 24 -1.22 3.20 17.83
CA TYR A 24 -0.62 2.23 16.92
C TYR A 24 0.14 1.15 17.70
N LYS A 25 1.02 1.51 18.64
CA LYS A 25 1.81 0.56 19.44
C LYS A 25 0.93 -0.37 20.27
N GLN A 26 -0.07 0.19 20.97
CA GLN A 26 -1.04 -0.60 21.73
C GLN A 26 -1.87 -1.52 20.85
N PHE A 27 -2.28 -1.04 19.68
CA PHE A 27 -3.11 -1.79 18.73
C PHE A 27 -2.34 -2.95 18.08
N SER A 28 -1.11 -2.67 17.65
CA SER A 28 -0.30 -3.52 16.77
C SER A 28 0.65 -4.44 17.52
N LYS A 29 0.88 -4.18 18.83
CA LYS A 29 1.94 -4.77 19.66
C LYS A 29 3.36 -4.52 19.13
N ASP A 30 3.51 -3.53 18.27
CA ASP A 30 4.79 -3.06 17.76
C ASP A 30 5.47 -2.16 18.81
N THR A 31 6.80 -2.11 18.78
CA THR A 31 7.60 -1.22 19.63
C THR A 31 7.92 0.09 18.93
N GLU A 32 7.95 0.09 17.60
CA GLU A 32 8.21 1.28 16.78
C GLU A 32 6.90 2.04 16.49
N SER A 33 7.04 3.34 16.20
CA SER A 33 5.92 4.16 15.71
C SER A 33 5.59 3.79 14.25
N PRO A 34 4.37 4.04 13.74
CA PRO A 34 4.06 3.75 12.36
C PRO A 34 4.90 4.62 11.41
N LEU A 35 5.18 4.12 10.20
CA LEU A 35 5.86 4.89 9.16
C LEU A 35 4.98 6.04 8.67
N THR A 36 3.69 5.79 8.53
CA THR A 36 2.71 6.82 8.23
C THR A 36 1.31 6.39 8.66
N LYS A 37 0.38 7.34 8.63
CA LYS A 37 -1.03 7.13 8.99
C LYS A 37 -1.98 7.98 8.15
N THR A 38 -3.22 7.56 8.08
CA THR A 38 -4.34 8.38 7.62
C THR A 38 -5.53 8.19 8.54
N HIS A 39 -6.11 9.30 8.99
CA HIS A 39 -7.34 9.34 9.78
C HIS A 39 -8.41 10.07 8.97
N PHE A 40 -9.53 9.41 8.72
CA PHE A 40 -10.60 9.98 7.91
C PHE A 40 -11.99 9.52 8.36
N VAL A 41 -12.97 10.36 8.01
CA VAL A 41 -14.40 10.01 8.01
C VAL A 41 -14.81 9.82 6.56
N ALA A 42 -15.48 8.71 6.27
CA ALA A 42 -16.09 8.43 5.00
C ALA A 42 -17.60 8.63 5.12
N GLU A 43 -18.18 9.33 4.15
CA GLU A 43 -19.61 9.65 4.08
C GLU A 43 -20.21 9.15 2.75
N GLY A 44 -21.53 9.28 2.57
CA GLY A 44 -22.27 8.91 1.37
C GLY A 44 -23.05 7.60 1.55
N GLU A 45 -22.80 6.59 0.71
CA GLU A 45 -23.49 5.30 0.76
C GLU A 45 -23.28 4.53 2.09
N VAL A 46 -22.13 4.76 2.73
CA VAL A 46 -21.82 4.21 4.06
C VAL A 46 -21.00 5.24 4.83
N THR A 47 -21.39 5.45 6.09
CA THR A 47 -20.72 6.31 7.05
C THR A 47 -19.85 5.47 7.98
N PHE A 48 -18.56 5.79 8.01
CA PHE A 48 -17.62 5.17 8.93
C PHE A 48 -16.42 6.08 9.19
N ARG A 49 -15.76 5.84 10.33
CA ARG A 49 -14.50 6.47 10.71
C ARG A 49 -13.39 5.43 10.64
N SER A 50 -12.20 5.83 10.25
CA SER A 50 -11.09 4.91 10.15
C SER A 50 -9.75 5.60 10.39
N ILE A 51 -8.85 4.87 11.04
CA ILE A 51 -7.43 5.19 11.05
C ILE A 51 -6.70 3.98 10.46
N LEU A 52 -5.87 4.24 9.45
CA LEU A 52 -4.99 3.25 8.84
C LEU A 52 -3.54 3.65 9.05
N PHE A 53 -2.68 2.65 9.20
CA PHE A 53 -1.27 2.78 9.49
C PHE A 53 -0.45 1.89 8.56
N VAL A 54 0.74 2.37 8.21
CA VAL A 54 1.79 1.56 7.59
C VAL A 54 2.85 1.28 8.65
N PRO A 55 3.18 0.01 8.95
CA PRO A 55 4.29 -0.31 9.85
C PRO A 55 5.64 0.12 9.24
N GLN A 56 6.65 0.36 10.08
CA GLN A 56 8.00 0.68 9.58
C GLN A 56 8.72 -0.52 8.94
N LYS A 57 8.40 -1.73 9.38
CA LYS A 57 9.00 -2.97 8.90
C LYS A 57 7.94 -4.01 8.60
N ALA A 58 8.17 -4.81 7.57
CA ALA A 58 7.36 -6.00 7.34
C ALA A 58 7.64 -7.04 8.45
N PRO A 59 6.62 -7.81 8.89
CA PRO A 59 6.86 -9.00 9.70
C PRO A 59 7.86 -9.96 9.02
N TYR A 60 8.73 -10.62 9.78
CA TYR A 60 9.82 -11.47 9.26
C TYR A 60 9.36 -12.50 8.21
N ASN A 61 8.16 -13.05 8.38
CA ASN A 61 7.56 -14.07 7.53
C ASN A 61 6.48 -13.51 6.57
N PHE A 62 6.35 -12.19 6.42
CA PHE A 62 5.25 -11.55 5.70
C PHE A 62 5.03 -12.09 4.28
N TYR A 63 6.09 -12.20 3.47
CA TYR A 63 6.01 -12.73 2.11
C TYR A 63 6.00 -14.27 2.04
N GLN A 64 6.53 -14.96 3.05
CA GLN A 64 6.43 -16.43 3.14
C GLN A 64 5.00 -16.86 3.49
N GLU A 65 4.29 -16.00 4.21
CA GLU A 65 2.87 -16.14 4.53
C GLU A 65 1.98 -15.41 3.54
N PHE A 66 2.51 -15.00 2.39
CA PHE A 66 1.72 -14.37 1.34
C PHE A 66 0.63 -15.34 0.88
N GLY A 67 -0.64 -14.97 1.12
CA GLY A 67 -1.80 -15.82 0.88
C GLY A 67 -2.39 -16.48 2.13
N LYS A 68 -1.72 -16.40 3.30
CA LYS A 68 -2.36 -16.63 4.60
C LYS A 68 -3.13 -15.38 5.03
N HIS A 69 -4.18 -15.58 5.81
CA HIS A 69 -4.98 -14.49 6.35
C HIS A 69 -4.19 -13.76 7.44
N LEU A 70 -4.12 -12.42 7.34
CA LEU A 70 -3.48 -11.55 8.31
C LEU A 70 -4.52 -10.58 8.89
N ASP A 71 -4.71 -10.63 10.20
CA ASP A 71 -5.72 -9.87 10.95
C ASP A 71 -5.19 -8.50 11.34
N ASN A 72 -5.22 -7.55 10.40
CA ASN A 72 -4.63 -6.22 10.61
C ASN A 72 -5.66 -5.09 10.74
N ILE A 73 -6.94 -5.33 10.44
CA ILE A 73 -8.01 -4.33 10.54
C ILE A 73 -9.08 -4.75 11.54
N LYS A 74 -9.26 -3.97 12.61
CA LYS A 74 -10.33 -4.19 13.60
C LYS A 74 -11.61 -3.49 13.16
N LEU A 75 -12.71 -4.23 13.13
CA LEU A 75 -14.04 -3.73 12.80
C LEU A 75 -14.85 -3.46 14.07
N TYR A 76 -15.36 -2.24 14.14
CA TYR A 76 -16.29 -1.74 15.14
C TYR A 76 -17.59 -1.33 14.47
N VAL A 77 -18.69 -1.47 15.19
CA VAL A 77 -20.00 -0.95 14.81
C VAL A 77 -20.51 -0.11 15.96
N ARG A 78 -20.71 1.18 15.71
CA ARG A 78 -21.13 2.16 16.74
C ARG A 78 -20.24 2.11 17.99
N ARG A 79 -18.93 1.98 17.80
CA ARG A 79 -17.88 1.85 18.83
C ARG A 79 -17.89 0.52 19.60
N VAL A 80 -18.73 -0.44 19.22
CA VAL A 80 -18.70 -1.80 19.78
C VAL A 80 -17.77 -2.66 18.93
N PHE A 81 -16.78 -3.29 19.56
CA PHE A 81 -15.88 -4.21 18.87
C PHE A 81 -16.66 -5.40 18.33
N ILE A 82 -16.51 -5.70 17.04
CA ILE A 82 -17.17 -6.84 16.40
C ILE A 82 -16.17 -7.96 16.19
N THR A 83 -15.09 -7.68 15.48
CA THR A 83 -14.06 -8.66 15.14
C THR A 83 -12.81 -7.98 14.59
N ASP A 84 -11.68 -8.65 14.79
CA ASP A 84 -10.40 -8.41 14.13
C ASP A 84 -10.08 -9.50 13.10
N ASP A 85 -10.70 -10.67 13.23
CA ASP A 85 -10.78 -11.73 12.21
C ASP A 85 -11.85 -11.37 11.17
N PHE A 86 -11.44 -10.62 10.15
CA PHE A 86 -12.30 -10.30 9.02
C PHE A 86 -11.54 -10.52 7.73
N GLN A 87 -11.77 -11.67 7.10
CA GLN A 87 -11.11 -11.99 5.84
C GLN A 87 -11.44 -10.92 4.78
N ASP A 88 -10.38 -10.47 4.12
CA ASP A 88 -10.42 -9.55 2.98
C ASP A 88 -10.88 -8.12 3.28
N MET A 89 -10.70 -7.59 4.51
CA MET A 89 -10.90 -6.15 4.75
C MET A 89 -9.96 -5.28 3.90
N MET A 90 -8.74 -5.78 3.71
CA MET A 90 -7.79 -5.28 2.72
C MET A 90 -7.49 -6.40 1.71
N PRO A 91 -7.19 -6.06 0.44
CA PRO A 91 -6.65 -7.03 -0.50
C PRO A 91 -5.27 -7.51 -0.03
N ARG A 92 -4.85 -8.70 -0.48
CA ARG A 92 -3.59 -9.33 -0.04
C ARG A 92 -2.37 -8.44 -0.22
N TYR A 93 -2.30 -7.73 -1.35
CA TYR A 93 -1.24 -6.76 -1.63
C TYR A 93 -1.20 -5.53 -0.70
N LEU A 94 -2.23 -5.29 0.12
CA LEU A 94 -2.27 -4.27 1.18
C LEU A 94 -2.44 -4.89 2.57
N SER A 95 -2.20 -6.20 2.72
CA SER A 95 -2.39 -6.89 4.00
C SER A 95 -1.48 -6.36 5.11
N PHE A 96 -0.38 -5.65 4.79
CA PHE A 96 0.48 -5.00 5.78
C PHE A 96 -0.18 -3.79 6.48
N ILE A 97 -1.26 -3.23 5.91
CA ILE A 97 -1.95 -2.07 6.49
C ILE A 97 -2.65 -2.48 7.79
N ARG A 98 -2.34 -1.76 8.86
CA ARG A 98 -2.96 -1.94 10.18
C ARG A 98 -3.98 -0.83 10.45
N GLY A 99 -5.03 -1.11 11.22
CA GLY A 99 -5.98 -0.04 11.54
C GLY A 99 -7.33 -0.46 12.09
N VAL A 100 -8.20 0.54 12.17
CA VAL A 100 -9.54 0.42 12.72
C VAL A 100 -10.57 0.96 11.74
N VAL A 101 -11.74 0.33 11.71
CA VAL A 101 -12.93 0.80 10.99
C VAL A 101 -14.09 0.80 11.96
N ASP A 102 -14.76 1.92 12.13
CA ASP A 102 -15.94 2.06 12.99
C ASP A 102 -17.12 2.59 12.15
N SER A 103 -18.08 1.72 11.85
CA SER A 103 -19.23 2.06 11.02
C SER A 103 -20.49 2.29 11.86
N ASP A 104 -21.23 3.35 11.54
CA ASP A 104 -22.51 3.66 12.17
C ASP A 104 -23.70 2.92 11.50
N ASP A 105 -23.48 2.47 10.25
CA ASP A 105 -24.51 1.96 9.33
C ASP A 105 -24.52 0.43 9.17
N LEU A 106 -23.48 -0.26 9.63
CA LEU A 106 -23.47 -1.72 9.65
C LEU A 106 -24.40 -2.26 10.76
N PRO A 107 -25.08 -3.39 10.53
CA PRO A 107 -25.95 -3.99 11.56
C PRO A 107 -25.11 -4.60 12.70
N LEU A 108 -25.49 -4.28 13.94
CA LEU A 108 -24.82 -4.79 15.14
C LEU A 108 -25.24 -6.22 15.50
N ASN A 109 -26.50 -6.57 15.24
CA ASN A 109 -27.15 -7.80 15.72
C ASN A 109 -27.20 -8.87 14.63
N VAL A 110 -26.11 -9.09 13.91
CA VAL A 110 -26.01 -10.13 12.87
C VAL A 110 -24.79 -11.01 13.11
N SER A 111 -24.80 -12.23 12.57
CA SER A 111 -23.62 -13.09 12.62
C SER A 111 -22.46 -12.48 11.82
N ARG A 112 -21.22 -12.89 12.15
CA ARG A 112 -20.01 -12.45 11.41
C ARG A 112 -20.09 -12.84 9.93
N GLU A 113 -20.57 -14.04 9.64
CA GLU A 113 -20.79 -14.52 8.27
C GLU A 113 -21.77 -13.61 7.50
N THR A 114 -22.90 -13.25 8.13
CA THR A 114 -23.88 -12.32 7.55
C THR A 114 -23.24 -10.95 7.30
N LEU A 115 -22.43 -10.46 8.23
CA LEU A 115 -21.73 -9.17 8.10
C LEU A 115 -20.71 -9.18 6.94
N GLN A 116 -20.03 -10.31 6.73
CA GLN A 116 -19.05 -10.52 5.66
C GLN A 116 -19.64 -10.46 4.25
N GLN A 117 -20.88 -10.90 4.12
CA GLN A 117 -21.62 -10.83 2.86
C GLN A 117 -22.35 -9.48 2.67
N HIS A 118 -22.35 -8.60 3.69
CA HIS A 118 -23.11 -7.36 3.66
C HIS A 118 -22.61 -6.38 2.59
N LYS A 119 -23.54 -5.83 1.79
CA LYS A 119 -23.22 -4.97 0.64
C LYS A 119 -22.39 -3.73 1.02
N LEU A 120 -22.71 -3.10 2.16
CA LEU A 120 -22.00 -1.88 2.60
C LEU A 120 -20.53 -2.18 2.92
N LEU A 121 -20.21 -3.41 3.31
CA LEU A 121 -18.84 -3.76 3.60
C LEU A 121 -17.97 -3.76 2.33
N LYS A 122 -18.52 -4.16 1.18
CA LYS A 122 -17.83 -4.04 -0.12
C LYS A 122 -17.49 -2.58 -0.43
N VAL A 123 -18.36 -1.65 -0.05
CA VAL A 123 -18.14 -0.20 -0.22
C VAL A 123 -17.06 0.30 0.74
N ILE A 124 -17.09 -0.13 2.00
CA ILE A 124 -16.04 0.15 2.98
C ILE A 124 -14.68 -0.30 2.43
N LYS A 125 -14.54 -1.58 2.04
CA LYS A 125 -13.30 -2.16 1.49
C LYS A 125 -12.74 -1.32 0.33
N LYS A 126 -13.58 -0.95 -0.65
CA LYS A 126 -13.17 -0.08 -1.77
C LYS A 126 -12.66 1.29 -1.30
N LYS A 127 -13.32 1.91 -0.32
CA LYS A 127 -12.89 3.20 0.25
C LYS A 127 -11.59 3.07 1.03
N LEU A 128 -11.40 2.00 1.80
CA LEU A 128 -10.16 1.72 2.52
C LEU A 128 -8.97 1.59 1.57
N VAL A 129 -9.08 0.76 0.52
CA VAL A 129 -8.02 0.59 -0.50
C VAL A 129 -7.67 1.94 -1.13
N ARG A 130 -8.67 2.75 -1.48
CA ARG A 130 -8.42 4.08 -2.06
C ARG A 130 -7.64 4.98 -1.12
N LYS A 131 -8.04 5.03 0.16
CA LYS A 131 -7.39 5.84 1.19
C LYS A 131 -5.99 5.34 1.54
N ALA A 132 -5.76 4.02 1.56
CA ALA A 132 -4.45 3.44 1.77
C ALA A 132 -3.47 3.82 0.64
N LEU A 133 -3.88 3.70 -0.61
CA LEU A 133 -3.06 4.11 -1.76
C LEU A 133 -2.83 5.63 -1.81
N ASP A 134 -3.83 6.45 -1.42
CA ASP A 134 -3.64 7.91 -1.29
C ASP A 134 -2.66 8.27 -0.18
N MET A 135 -2.68 7.54 0.95
CA MET A 135 -1.75 7.71 2.06
C MET A 135 -0.32 7.39 1.61
N ILE A 136 -0.11 6.25 0.93
CA ILE A 136 1.20 5.86 0.40
C ILE A 136 1.71 6.91 -0.61
N LYS A 137 0.84 7.38 -1.50
CA LYS A 137 1.19 8.43 -2.49
C LYS A 137 1.68 9.74 -1.86
N LYS A 138 1.19 10.07 -0.65
CA LYS A 138 1.48 11.34 0.04
C LYS A 138 2.74 11.30 0.90
N MET A 139 3.40 10.15 1.03
CA MET A 139 4.67 10.07 1.76
C MET A 139 5.71 11.00 1.14
N ASN A 140 6.54 11.61 1.99
CA ASN A 140 7.73 12.31 1.52
C ASN A 140 8.74 11.29 0.93
N PRO A 141 9.74 11.73 0.13
CA PRO A 141 10.69 10.82 -0.49
C PRO A 141 11.41 9.89 0.50
N VAL A 142 11.85 10.40 1.66
CA VAL A 142 12.61 9.64 2.66
C VAL A 142 11.77 8.50 3.25
N ASP A 143 10.52 8.76 3.61
CA ASP A 143 9.62 7.74 4.16
C ASP A 143 9.12 6.79 3.06
N PHE A 144 8.96 7.29 1.83
CA PHE A 144 8.62 6.46 0.69
C PHE A 144 9.74 5.46 0.37
N ASP A 145 11.01 5.85 0.46
CA ASP A 145 12.14 4.94 0.23
C ASP A 145 12.18 3.82 1.27
N LYS A 146 11.91 4.14 2.54
CA LYS A 146 11.74 3.12 3.59
C LYS A 146 10.57 2.19 3.29
N PHE A 147 9.42 2.77 2.92
CA PHE A 147 8.24 2.01 2.52
C PHE A 147 8.53 1.07 1.35
N TRP A 148 9.22 1.56 0.32
CA TRP A 148 9.51 0.82 -0.90
C TRP A 148 10.41 -0.40 -0.61
N LYS A 149 11.42 -0.23 0.24
CA LYS A 149 12.31 -1.33 0.66
C LYS A 149 11.56 -2.48 1.35
N GLU A 150 10.53 -2.17 2.13
CA GLU A 150 9.77 -3.17 2.89
C GLU A 150 8.56 -3.73 2.10
N PHE A 151 7.86 -2.87 1.36
CA PHE A 151 6.54 -3.16 0.78
C PHE A 151 6.46 -2.99 -0.75
N GLY A 152 7.57 -2.72 -1.44
CA GLY A 152 7.60 -2.57 -2.89
C GLY A 152 7.07 -3.80 -3.65
N THR A 153 7.50 -4.99 -3.24
CA THR A 153 6.99 -6.27 -3.77
C THR A 153 5.47 -6.39 -3.61
N SER A 154 4.92 -5.90 -2.49
CA SER A 154 3.47 -5.88 -2.28
C SER A 154 2.76 -5.02 -3.32
N LEU A 155 3.26 -3.82 -3.62
CA LEU A 155 2.66 -2.99 -4.68
C LEU A 155 2.76 -3.63 -6.07
N LYS A 156 3.86 -4.32 -6.36
CA LYS A 156 4.02 -5.07 -7.62
C LYS A 156 2.98 -6.18 -7.77
N LEU A 157 2.71 -6.94 -6.70
CA LEU A 157 1.62 -7.93 -6.66
C LEU A 157 0.25 -7.28 -6.88
N GLY A 158 0.05 -6.06 -6.34
CA GLY A 158 -1.18 -5.29 -6.55
C GLY A 158 -1.50 -4.97 -8.02
N ILE A 159 -0.49 -4.84 -8.89
CA ILE A 159 -0.69 -4.64 -10.33
C ILE A 159 -1.41 -5.83 -10.98
N MET A 160 -1.05 -7.04 -10.52
CA MET A 160 -1.61 -8.30 -10.99
C MET A 160 -2.99 -8.56 -10.40
N GLU A 161 -3.16 -8.27 -9.10
CA GLU A 161 -4.38 -8.64 -8.36
C GLU A 161 -5.53 -7.63 -8.48
N ASP A 162 -5.24 -6.34 -8.61
CA ASP A 162 -6.24 -5.26 -8.53
C ASP A 162 -6.29 -4.41 -9.80
N SER A 163 -6.92 -4.96 -10.83
CA SER A 163 -7.15 -4.27 -12.11
C SER A 163 -7.85 -2.92 -11.94
N SER A 164 -8.72 -2.79 -10.92
CA SER A 164 -9.49 -1.56 -10.67
C SER A 164 -8.64 -0.40 -10.15
N ASN A 165 -7.53 -0.70 -9.47
CA ASN A 165 -6.58 0.29 -8.96
C ASN A 165 -5.23 0.27 -9.68
N ARG A 166 -5.04 -0.56 -10.72
CA ARG A 166 -3.76 -0.75 -11.43
C ARG A 166 -3.06 0.56 -11.80
N THR A 167 -3.77 1.52 -12.38
CA THR A 167 -3.19 2.82 -12.75
C THR A 167 -2.71 3.63 -11.53
N ARG A 168 -3.38 3.52 -10.38
CA ARG A 168 -2.97 4.20 -9.15
C ARG A 168 -1.75 3.52 -8.54
N ILE A 169 -1.70 2.19 -8.58
CA ILE A 169 -0.57 1.39 -8.09
C ILE A 169 0.66 1.60 -8.99
N ALA A 170 0.50 1.62 -10.31
CA ALA A 170 1.59 1.80 -11.27
C ALA A 170 2.36 3.12 -11.05
N LYS A 171 1.66 4.18 -10.63
CA LYS A 171 2.27 5.48 -10.29
C LYS A 171 3.12 5.45 -9.01
N LEU A 172 2.98 4.41 -8.19
CA LEU A 172 3.76 4.21 -6.98
C LEU A 172 4.97 3.32 -7.20
N LEU A 173 5.08 2.63 -8.33
CA LEU A 173 6.22 1.76 -8.60
C LEU A 173 7.52 2.59 -8.74
N ARG A 174 8.62 1.97 -8.34
CA ARG A 174 9.98 2.49 -8.50
C ARG A 174 10.82 1.44 -9.23
N PHE A 175 11.74 1.94 -10.04
CA PHE A 175 12.60 1.12 -10.88
C PHE A 175 14.02 1.66 -10.86
N PHE A 176 15.01 0.78 -10.92
CA PHE A 176 16.32 1.17 -11.41
C PHE A 176 16.22 1.40 -12.92
N SER A 177 17.05 2.30 -13.45
CA SER A 177 17.18 2.50 -14.88
C SER A 177 18.63 2.76 -15.29
N SER A 178 18.87 2.71 -16.59
CA SER A 178 20.16 3.10 -17.17
C SER A 178 20.59 4.55 -16.88
N TYR A 179 19.68 5.39 -16.38
CA TYR A 179 19.94 6.79 -16.03
C TYR A 179 20.08 7.03 -14.53
N THR A 180 19.56 6.14 -13.69
CA THR A 180 19.72 6.21 -12.22
C THR A 180 21.12 5.81 -11.78
N ARG A 181 21.67 6.43 -10.73
CA ARG A 181 22.98 6.09 -10.16
C ARG A 181 22.84 5.42 -8.80
N ASP A 182 23.81 4.62 -8.40
CA ASP A 182 23.88 4.01 -7.06
C ASP A 182 22.56 3.33 -6.64
N ASP A 183 21.93 3.80 -5.57
CA ASP A 183 20.64 3.29 -5.06
C ASP A 183 19.43 4.14 -5.50
N GLU A 184 19.63 5.11 -6.38
CA GLU A 184 18.54 5.94 -6.90
C GLU A 184 17.56 5.09 -7.70
N THR A 185 16.28 5.43 -7.59
CA THR A 185 15.22 4.82 -8.39
C THR A 185 14.43 5.92 -9.10
N THR A 186 13.71 5.54 -10.14
CA THR A 186 12.82 6.42 -10.89
C THR A 186 11.41 5.85 -11.00
N THR A 187 10.44 6.70 -11.33
CA THR A 187 9.06 6.31 -11.60
C THR A 187 8.79 6.18 -13.09
N LEU A 188 7.67 5.54 -13.44
CA LEU A 188 7.19 5.52 -14.83
C LEU A 188 6.89 6.94 -15.35
N SER A 189 6.38 7.84 -14.49
CA SER A 189 6.07 9.22 -14.92
C SER A 189 7.34 9.98 -15.27
N GLU A 190 8.37 9.86 -14.43
CA GLU A 190 9.69 10.47 -14.64
C GLU A 190 10.39 9.89 -15.88
N TYR A 191 10.26 8.58 -16.13
CA TYR A 191 10.71 7.97 -17.38
C TYR A 191 10.01 8.60 -18.58
N ILE A 192 8.68 8.75 -18.52
CA ILE A 192 7.87 9.36 -19.60
C ILE A 192 8.31 10.80 -19.89
N GLU A 193 8.61 11.59 -18.85
CA GLU A 193 9.12 12.95 -19.00
C GLU A 193 10.49 13.02 -19.72
N ARG A 194 11.27 11.93 -19.66
CA ARG A 194 12.57 11.79 -20.34
C ARG A 194 12.50 11.02 -21.65
N MET A 195 11.31 10.60 -22.09
CA MET A 195 11.14 9.92 -23.37
C MET A 195 11.55 10.83 -24.52
N LYS A 196 12.20 10.23 -25.51
CA LYS A 196 12.64 10.96 -26.70
C LYS A 196 11.47 11.30 -27.60
N ASP A 197 11.67 12.31 -28.45
CA ASP A 197 10.74 12.59 -29.54
C ASP A 197 10.51 11.32 -30.38
N LYS A 198 9.24 10.99 -30.63
CA LYS A 198 8.77 9.77 -31.33
C LYS A 198 9.03 8.43 -30.62
N GLN A 199 9.46 8.43 -29.35
CA GLN A 199 9.48 7.20 -28.58
C GLN A 199 8.05 6.84 -28.15
N GLU A 200 7.55 5.69 -28.59
CA GLU A 200 6.17 5.24 -28.27
C GLU A 200 6.13 4.17 -27.17
N HIS A 201 7.29 3.63 -26.79
CA HIS A 201 7.39 2.48 -25.88
C HIS A 201 8.40 2.72 -24.77
N ILE A 202 8.11 2.16 -23.59
CA ILE A 202 9.03 2.07 -22.46
C ILE A 202 9.90 0.83 -22.66
N TYR A 203 11.21 1.00 -22.64
CA TYR A 203 12.16 -0.12 -22.73
C TYR A 203 12.51 -0.63 -21.34
N PHE A 204 12.51 -1.94 -21.16
CA PHE A 204 12.91 -2.59 -19.92
C PHE A 204 13.62 -3.91 -20.19
N ILE A 205 14.34 -4.43 -19.18
CA ILE A 205 14.98 -5.74 -19.22
C ILE A 205 14.80 -6.44 -17.87
N GLY A 206 14.46 -7.73 -17.91
CA GLY A 206 14.54 -8.64 -16.76
C GLY A 206 15.95 -9.19 -16.59
N ALA A 207 16.47 -9.16 -15.36
CA ALA A 207 17.75 -9.75 -15.00
C ALA A 207 17.73 -10.21 -13.54
N GLN A 208 18.69 -11.04 -13.11
CA GLN A 208 18.80 -11.46 -11.71
C GLN A 208 19.40 -10.37 -10.82
N SER A 209 20.07 -9.38 -11.40
CA SER A 209 20.67 -8.25 -10.69
C SER A 209 20.79 -7.02 -11.58
N ARG A 210 20.98 -5.86 -10.95
CA ARG A 210 21.25 -4.60 -11.66
C ARG A 210 22.53 -4.70 -12.50
N GLN A 211 23.59 -5.32 -11.95
CA GLN A 211 24.88 -5.48 -12.62
C GLN A 211 24.74 -6.31 -13.91
N GLU A 212 23.95 -7.38 -13.86
CA GLU A 212 23.65 -8.21 -15.03
C GLU A 212 22.84 -7.43 -16.08
N ALA A 213 21.82 -6.67 -15.66
CA ALA A 213 21.06 -5.82 -16.56
C ALA A 213 21.97 -4.78 -17.26
N GLU A 214 22.85 -4.13 -16.51
CA GLU A 214 23.78 -3.12 -17.03
C GLU A 214 24.82 -3.69 -18.00
N ALA A 215 25.27 -4.94 -17.79
CA ALA A 215 26.22 -5.64 -18.64
C ALA A 215 25.60 -6.26 -19.89
N SER A 216 24.26 -6.22 -20.03
CA SER A 216 23.55 -6.83 -21.14
C SER A 216 23.85 -6.12 -22.48
N PRO A 217 24.24 -6.87 -23.54
CA PRO A 217 24.42 -6.30 -24.88
C PRO A 217 23.15 -5.63 -25.44
N PHE A 218 21.96 -6.07 -24.99
CA PHE A 218 20.68 -5.46 -25.37
C PHE A 218 20.53 -4.05 -24.81
N VAL A 219 20.97 -3.84 -23.56
CA VAL A 219 20.97 -2.53 -22.91
C VAL A 219 22.04 -1.64 -23.53
N GLU A 220 23.23 -2.16 -23.83
CA GLU A 220 24.31 -1.39 -24.46
C GLU A 220 23.86 -0.73 -25.77
N ARG A 221 23.19 -1.50 -26.65
CA ARG A 221 22.69 -0.99 -27.94
C ARG A 221 21.66 0.14 -27.78
N LEU A 222 20.79 0.04 -26.76
CA LEU A 222 19.79 1.07 -26.46
C LEU A 222 20.44 2.32 -25.85
N ARG A 223 21.40 2.14 -24.95
CA ARG A 223 22.18 3.23 -24.33
C ARG A 223 23.02 3.99 -25.35
N GLN A 224 23.66 3.32 -26.31
CA GLN A 224 24.37 3.96 -27.43
C GLN A 224 23.42 4.83 -28.28
N LYS A 225 22.17 4.41 -28.39
CA LYS A 225 21.09 5.20 -29.01
C LYS A 225 20.43 6.18 -28.04
N ASN A 226 20.98 6.41 -26.84
CA ASN A 226 20.46 7.28 -25.79
C ASN A 226 18.99 6.97 -25.40
N TYR A 227 18.56 5.71 -25.41
CA TYR A 227 17.28 5.32 -24.81
C TYR A 227 17.48 4.94 -23.35
N GLU A 228 16.57 5.38 -22.47
CA GLU A 228 16.52 4.91 -21.09
C GLU A 228 15.92 3.49 -21.05
N VAL A 229 16.53 2.60 -20.27
CA VAL A 229 16.05 1.23 -20.08
C VAL A 229 15.81 1.00 -18.59
N LEU A 230 14.61 0.54 -18.22
CA LEU A 230 14.29 0.13 -16.85
C LEU A 230 14.88 -1.26 -16.55
N TYR A 231 15.39 -1.44 -15.35
CA TYR A 231 15.94 -2.71 -14.88
C TYR A 231 14.96 -3.37 -13.91
N LEU A 232 14.52 -4.57 -14.29
CA LEU A 232 13.61 -5.41 -13.54
C LEU A 232 14.41 -6.52 -12.89
N THR A 233 14.67 -6.38 -11.60
CA THR A 233 15.61 -7.24 -10.86
C THR A 233 14.94 -8.16 -9.86
N GLU A 234 13.60 -8.08 -9.73
CA GLU A 234 12.83 -8.99 -8.90
C GLU A 234 12.01 -9.95 -9.77
N ALA A 235 11.88 -11.21 -9.34
CA ALA A 235 11.10 -12.20 -10.07
C ALA A 235 9.64 -11.78 -10.31
N VAL A 236 9.06 -10.97 -9.42
CA VAL A 236 7.70 -10.45 -9.55
C VAL A 236 7.56 -9.40 -10.68
N ASP A 237 8.65 -8.75 -11.08
CA ASP A 237 8.62 -7.65 -12.05
C ASP A 237 8.14 -8.09 -13.44
N GLU A 238 8.62 -9.26 -13.88
CA GLU A 238 8.25 -9.83 -15.17
C GLU A 238 6.74 -10.06 -15.25
N TYR A 239 6.15 -10.60 -14.19
CA TYR A 239 4.70 -10.80 -14.12
C TYR A 239 3.94 -9.48 -14.01
N ALA A 240 4.43 -8.54 -13.20
CA ALA A 240 3.75 -7.26 -12.98
C ALA A 240 3.65 -6.41 -14.26
N LEU A 241 4.63 -6.50 -15.17
CA LEU A 241 4.67 -5.71 -16.40
C LEU A 241 4.07 -6.42 -17.63
N GLN A 242 3.64 -7.68 -17.49
CA GLN A 242 2.94 -8.43 -18.54
C GLN A 242 1.41 -8.26 -18.52
N VAL A 243 0.83 -7.51 -17.55
CA VAL A 243 -0.63 -7.46 -17.28
C VAL A 243 -1.38 -6.27 -17.87
#